data_AF-A0A5B3GM80-F1
#
_entry.id   AF-A0A5B3GM80-F1
#
_cell.length_a   1.000
_cell.length_b   1.000
_cell.length_c   1.000
_cell.angle_alpha   90.00
_cell.angle_beta   90.00
_cell.angle_gamma   90.00
#
_symmetry.space_group_name_H-M   'P 1'
#
loop_
_entity.id
_entity.type
_entity.pdbx_description
1 polymer ?
#
loop_
_entity_poly.entity_id
_entity_poly.type
_entity_poly.pdbx_seq_one_letter_code
_entity_poly.pdbx_strand_id
1 'polypeptide(L)'
;MEKKKELENLLVSVSENDDYAFRVFYDLYYRSVFRFAYYFLRNREACGEVVSNVFVAVWKSRVALRRIENIDAYLYVVARNEANRYLKESRTRRRCLSFEEIPISLIDRNSPPPQRRRSR
;
A
#
# COMPACT_ATOMS: atom_id res chain seq x y z
N MET A 1 -15.86 23.88 -16.05
CA MET A 1 -15.53 22.93 -17.13
C MET A 1 -14.03 22.83 -17.38
N GLU A 2 -13.27 23.91 -17.20
CA GLU A 2 -11.80 23.94 -17.42
C GLU A 2 -11.02 22.94 -16.55
N LYS A 3 -11.30 22.89 -15.24
CA LYS A 3 -10.59 21.97 -14.31
C LYS A 3 -10.70 20.49 -14.67
N LYS A 4 -11.84 20.05 -15.25
CA LYS A 4 -12.03 18.66 -15.66
C LYS A 4 -11.15 18.34 -16.87
N LYS A 5 -11.06 19.27 -17.82
CA LYS A 5 -10.26 19.14 -19.03
C LYS A 5 -8.76 19.17 -18.75
N GLU A 6 -8.32 20.00 -17.80
CA GLU A 6 -6.94 20.02 -17.30
C GLU A 6 -6.55 18.68 -16.66
N LEU A 7 -7.44 18.10 -15.86
CA LEU A 7 -7.23 16.79 -15.25
C LEU A 7 -7.17 15.67 -16.29
N GLU A 8 -8.06 15.67 -17.29
CA GLU A 8 -8.03 14.71 -18.39
C GLU A 8 -6.71 14.77 -19.17
N ASN A 9 -6.24 15.99 -19.49
CA ASN A 9 -4.94 16.19 -20.13
C ASN A 9 -3.79 15.69 -19.27
N LEU A 10 -3.83 15.93 -17.95
CA LEU A 10 -2.82 15.44 -17.02
C LEU A 10 -2.76 13.90 -17.02
N LEU A 11 -3.91 13.23 -16.97
CA LEU A 11 -3.99 11.76 -17.01
C LEU A 11 -3.49 11.18 -18.33
N VAL A 12 -3.73 11.89 -19.44
CA VAL A 12 -3.17 11.55 -20.75
C VAL A 12 -1.64 11.60 -20.71
N SER A 13 -1.05 12.69 -20.24
CA SER A 13 0.42 12.81 -20.13
C SER A 13 1.02 11.73 -19.22
N VAL A 14 0.38 11.44 -18.09
CA VAL A 14 0.80 10.33 -17.19
C VAL A 14 0.81 8.98 -17.93
N SER A 15 -0.18 8.73 -18.79
CA SER A 15 -0.24 7.48 -19.56
C SER A 15 0.89 7.34 -20.59
N GLU A 16 1.53 8.46 -20.96
CA GLU A 16 2.62 8.53 -21.94
C GLU A 16 4.01 8.47 -21.30
N ASN A 17 4.09 8.08 -20.01
CA ASN A 17 5.31 8.02 -19.20
C ASN A 17 5.91 9.39 -18.85
N ASP A 18 5.10 10.44 -18.78
CA ASP A 18 5.55 11.72 -18.26
C ASP A 18 5.64 11.67 -16.72
N ASP A 19 6.88 11.57 -16.22
CA ASP A 19 7.18 11.58 -14.79
C ASP A 19 6.77 12.88 -14.10
N TYR A 20 6.86 14.03 -14.80
CA TYR A 20 6.47 15.32 -14.26
C TYR A 20 4.96 15.41 -14.10
N ALA A 21 4.21 14.97 -15.12
CA ALA A 21 2.75 14.88 -15.02
C ALA A 21 2.33 13.96 -13.87
N PHE A 22 3.03 12.85 -13.65
CA PHE A 22 2.73 11.95 -12.54
C PHE A 22 3.03 12.58 -11.18
N ARG A 23 4.10 13.37 -11.07
CA ARG A 23 4.40 14.12 -9.86
C ARG A 23 3.30 15.13 -9.53
N VAL A 24 2.83 15.88 -10.53
CA VAL A 24 1.71 16.82 -10.35
C VAL A 24 0.44 16.07 -9.92
N PHE A 25 0.15 14.94 -10.56
CA PHE A 25 -0.95 14.07 -10.16
C PHE A 25 -0.82 13.57 -8.72
N TYR A 26 0.38 13.13 -8.32
CA TYR A 26 0.67 12.72 -6.96
C TYR A 26 0.40 13.85 -5.96
N ASP A 27 0.94 15.05 -6.19
CA ASP A 27 0.78 16.19 -5.28
C ASP A 27 -0.69 16.60 -5.11
N LEU A 28 -1.50 16.50 -6.17
CA LEU A 28 -2.94 16.77 -6.15
C LEU A 28 -3.71 15.77 -5.28
N TYR A 29 -3.39 14.48 -5.39
CA TYR A 29 -4.18 13.40 -4.79
C TYR A 29 -3.61 12.84 -3.49
N TYR A 30 -2.35 13.14 -3.17
CA TYR A 30 -1.68 12.61 -2.00
C TYR A 30 -2.46 12.89 -0.71
N ARG A 31 -2.88 14.14 -0.49
CA ARG A 31 -3.59 14.55 0.72
C ARG A 31 -4.94 13.86 0.90
N SER A 32 -5.71 13.70 -0.18
CA SER A 32 -7.03 13.07 -0.13
C SER A 32 -6.92 11.57 0.11
N VAL A 33 -6.01 10.90 -0.60
CA VAL A 33 -5.74 9.47 -0.44
C VAL A 33 -5.17 9.16 0.95
N PHE A 34 -4.23 9.98 1.45
CA PHE A 34 -3.67 9.83 2.78
C PHE A 34 -4.73 9.96 3.87
N ARG A 35 -5.56 11.00 3.79
CA ARG A 35 -6.67 11.21 4.74
C ARG A 35 -7.66 10.04 4.69
N PHE A 36 -7.97 9.54 3.50
CA PHE A 36 -8.84 8.38 3.32
C PHE A 36 -8.24 7.12 3.98
N ALA A 37 -6.97 6.80 3.70
CA ALA A 37 -6.28 5.66 4.31
C ALA A 37 -6.19 5.78 5.85
N TYR A 38 -6.04 6.99 6.37
CA TYR A 38 -5.98 7.25 7.81
C TYR A 38 -7.26 6.88 8.56
N TYR A 39 -8.43 7.01 7.93
CA TYR A 39 -9.68 6.55 8.55
C TYR A 39 -9.69 5.03 8.82
N PHE A 40 -8.98 4.23 8.00
CA PHE A 40 -8.89 2.78 8.16
C PHE A 40 -7.75 2.35 9.08
N LEU A 41 -6.58 2.96 8.94
CA LEU A 41 -5.34 2.49 9.58
C LEU A 41 -5.07 3.15 10.93
N ARG A 42 -5.49 4.41 11.11
CA ARG A 42 -5.23 5.25 12.30
C ARG A 42 -3.75 5.30 12.74
N ASN A 43 -2.83 5.02 11.83
CA ASN A 43 -1.39 5.03 12.06
C ASN A 43 -0.73 5.73 10.86
N ARG A 44 0.07 6.77 11.12
CA ARG A 44 0.68 7.60 10.07
C ARG A 44 1.71 6.84 9.22
N GLU A 45 2.51 5.97 9.83
CA GLU A 45 3.52 5.17 9.12
C GLU A 45 2.84 4.18 8.17
N ALA A 46 1.84 3.45 8.69
CA ALA A 46 1.02 2.54 7.90
C ALA A 46 0.32 3.27 6.73
N CYS A 47 -0.18 4.48 6.96
CA CYS A 47 -0.75 5.30 5.90
C CYS A 47 0.28 5.68 4.85
N GLY A 48 1.50 6.06 5.24
CA GLY A 48 2.57 6.40 4.30
C GLY A 48 2.93 5.23 3.39
N GLU A 49 3.01 4.02 3.94
CA GLU A 49 3.26 2.79 3.17
C GLU A 49 2.12 2.49 2.20
N VAL A 50 0.87 2.53 2.70
CA VAL A 50 -0.31 2.27 1.86
C VAL A 50 -0.45 3.30 0.74
N VAL A 51 -0.28 4.59 1.02
CA VAL A 51 -0.34 5.64 0.00
C VAL A 51 0.74 5.42 -1.06
N SER A 52 1.97 5.10 -0.65
CA SER A 52 3.05 4.77 -1.58
C SER A 52 2.67 3.60 -2.48
N ASN A 53 2.13 2.51 -1.91
CA ASN A 53 1.70 1.34 -2.68
C ASN A 53 0.57 1.67 -3.66
N VAL A 54 -0.38 2.53 -3.28
CA VAL A 54 -1.44 3.01 -4.17
C VAL A 54 -0.86 3.69 -5.39
N PHE A 55 0.01 4.69 -5.20
CA PHE A 55 0.59 5.43 -6.32
C PHE A 55 1.50 4.57 -7.18
N VAL A 56 2.23 3.61 -6.60
CA VAL A 56 2.99 2.60 -7.37
C VAL A 56 2.05 1.73 -8.22
N ALA A 57 0.92 1.28 -7.67
CA ALA A 57 -0.07 0.50 -8.41
C ALA A 57 -0.69 1.31 -9.57
N VAL A 58 -0.99 2.59 -9.31
CA VAL A 58 -1.49 3.52 -10.33
C VAL A 58 -0.45 3.71 -11.44
N TRP A 59 0.82 3.93 -11.10
CA TRP A 59 1.89 4.08 -12.10
C TRP A 59 2.08 2.82 -12.96
N LYS A 60 2.03 1.64 -12.33
CA LYS A 60 2.09 0.35 -13.06
C LYS A 60 0.92 0.18 -14.03
N SER A 61 -0.26 0.68 -13.67
CA SER A 61 -1.47 0.61 -14.48
C SER A 61 -1.79 1.92 -15.24
N ARG A 62 -0.80 2.81 -15.41
CA ARG A 62 -0.99 4.16 -15.96
C ARG A 62 -1.66 4.21 -17.34
N VAL A 63 -1.46 3.19 -18.18
CA VAL A 63 -2.09 3.09 -19.50
C VAL A 63 -3.61 3.01 -19.39
N ALA A 64 -4.13 2.38 -18.32
CA ALA A 64 -5.56 2.27 -18.07
C ALA A 64 -6.19 3.58 -17.57
N LEU A 65 -5.41 4.53 -17.06
CA LEU A 65 -5.91 5.80 -16.53
C LEU A 65 -6.70 6.62 -17.56
N ARG A 66 -6.33 6.53 -18.85
CA ARG A 66 -7.04 7.18 -19.97
C ARG A 66 -8.51 6.77 -20.09
N ARG A 67 -8.88 5.58 -19.60
CA ARG A 67 -10.24 5.02 -19.73
C ARG A 67 -11.08 5.21 -18.47
N ILE A 68 -10.53 5.83 -17.43
CA ILE A 68 -11.19 5.98 -16.14
C ILE A 68 -12.03 7.25 -16.17
N GLU A 69 -13.36 7.09 -16.08
CA GLU A 69 -14.30 8.22 -16.05
C GLU A 69 -14.23 9.02 -14.75
N ASN A 70 -13.96 8.34 -13.62
CA ASN A 70 -13.89 8.95 -12.29
C ASN A 70 -12.62 8.51 -11.56
N ILE A 71 -11.60 9.34 -11.66
CA ILE A 71 -10.28 9.08 -11.06
C ILE A 71 -10.35 9.06 -9.52
N ASP A 72 -11.19 9.89 -8.93
CA ASP A 72 -11.35 9.97 -7.47
C ASP A 72 -11.89 8.64 -6.93
N ALA A 73 -12.95 8.12 -7.56
CA ALA A 73 -13.54 6.83 -7.20
C ALA A 73 -12.54 5.69 -7.38
N TYR A 74 -11.79 5.70 -8.49
CA TYR A 74 -10.75 4.71 -8.74
C TYR A 74 -9.67 4.74 -7.65
N LEU A 75 -9.14 5.92 -7.31
CA LEU A 75 -8.12 6.07 -6.27
C LEU A 75 -8.62 5.59 -4.90
N TYR A 76 -9.87 5.88 -4.53
CA TYR A 76 -10.44 5.39 -3.28
C TYR A 76 -10.61 3.87 -3.25
N VAL A 77 -10.98 3.25 -4.38
CA VAL A 77 -11.04 1.79 -4.48
C VAL A 77 -9.67 1.17 -4.31
N VAL A 78 -8.65 1.69 -5.00
CA VAL A 78 -7.26 1.20 -4.88
C VAL A 78 -6.75 1.40 -3.46
N ALA A 79 -6.95 2.57 -2.87
CA ALA A 79 -6.54 2.87 -1.49
C ALA A 79 -7.20 1.97 -0.45
N ARG A 80 -8.51 1.71 -0.60
CA ARG A 80 -9.22 0.76 0.27
C ARG A 80 -8.64 -0.65 0.14
N ASN A 81 -8.35 -1.09 -1.07
CA ASN A 81 -7.81 -2.43 -1.33
C ASN A 81 -6.41 -2.57 -0.73
N GLU A 82 -5.53 -1.58 -0.90
CA GLU A 82 -4.19 -1.56 -0.31
C GLU A 82 -4.23 -1.46 1.22
N ALA A 83 -5.12 -0.64 1.80
CA ALA A 83 -5.29 -0.60 3.26
C ALA A 83 -5.75 -1.95 3.81
N ASN A 84 -6.70 -2.62 3.14
CA ASN A 84 -7.16 -3.95 3.53
C ASN A 84 -6.06 -5.01 3.40
N ARG A 85 -5.28 -4.96 2.32
CA ARG A 85 -4.12 -5.82 2.12
C ARG A 85 -3.11 -5.63 3.26
N TYR A 86 -2.76 -4.39 3.55
CA TYR A 86 -1.86 -4.03 4.65
C TYR A 86 -2.38 -4.55 6.00
N LEU A 87 -3.68 -4.41 6.29
CA LEU A 87 -4.28 -4.92 7.52
C LEU A 87 -4.24 -6.46 7.60
N LYS A 88 -4.51 -7.16 6.49
CA LYS A 88 -4.40 -8.62 6.42
C LYS A 88 -2.97 -9.07 6.66
N GLU A 89 -2.02 -8.46 5.96
CA GLU A 89 -0.59 -8.76 6.06
C GLU A 89 -0.05 -8.44 7.46
N SER A 90 -0.49 -7.32 8.06
CA SER A 90 -0.14 -6.96 9.44
C SER A 90 -0.71 -7.94 10.46
N ARG A 91 -1.93 -8.46 10.25
CA ARG A 91 -2.49 -9.52 11.11
C ARG A 91 -1.74 -10.84 10.97
N THR A 92 -1.32 -11.19 9.75
CA THR A 92 -0.47 -12.36 9.50
C THR A 92 0.93 -12.18 10.10
N ARG A 93 1.55 -11.00 9.94
CA ARG A 93 2.83 -10.63 10.61
C ARG A 93 2.70 -10.68 12.12
N ARG A 94 1.61 -10.19 12.72
CA ARG A 94 1.39 -10.37 14.17
C ARG A 94 1.24 -11.83 14.61
N ARG A 95 0.87 -12.75 13.71
CA ARG A 95 0.89 -14.20 13.99
C ARG A 95 2.27 -14.82 13.80
N CYS A 96 3.14 -14.22 13.01
CA CYS A 96 4.49 -14.68 12.72
C CYS A 96 5.48 -13.59 13.10
N LEU A 97 6.04 -13.64 14.31
CA LEU A 97 7.08 -12.71 14.74
C LEU A 97 8.23 -12.73 13.72
N SER A 98 8.66 -11.55 13.26
CA SER A 98 9.94 -11.45 12.56
C SER A 98 11.07 -11.86 13.50
N PHE A 99 12.18 -12.39 12.97
CA PHE A 99 13.31 -12.82 13.81
C PHE A 99 13.83 -11.68 14.71
N GLU A 100 13.74 -10.45 14.22
CA GLU A 100 14.13 -9.22 14.90
C GLU A 100 13.19 -8.86 16.08
N GLU A 101 11.95 -9.34 16.06
CA GLU A 101 10.94 -9.09 17.10
C GLU A 101 10.83 -10.23 18.13
N ILE A 102 11.55 -11.34 17.93
CA ILE A 102 11.60 -12.43 18.91
C ILE A 102 12.47 -11.97 20.08
N PRO A 103 11.95 -11.88 21.32
CA PRO A 103 12.77 -11.55 22.46
C PRO A 103 13.85 -12.63 22.65
N ILE A 104 15.11 -12.21 22.79
CA ILE A 104 16.29 -13.09 22.91
C ILE A 104 16.14 -14.11 24.06
N SER A 105 15.33 -13.79 25.07
CA SER A 105 14.99 -14.66 26.19
C SER A 105 14.22 -15.94 25.80
N LEU A 106 13.60 -15.99 24.62
CA LEU A 106 12.94 -17.20 24.09
C LEU A 106 13.90 -18.14 23.38
N ILE A 107 15.14 -17.73 23.13
CA ILE A 107 16.20 -18.62 22.62
C ILE A 107 16.74 -19.39 23.83
N ASP A 108 16.05 -20.48 24.20
CA ASP A 108 16.58 -21.40 25.19
C ASP A 108 17.81 -22.11 24.63
N ARG A 109 18.98 -21.53 24.88
CA ARG A 109 20.28 -22.11 24.49
C ARG A 109 20.59 -23.42 25.23
N ASN A 110 19.81 -23.76 26.26
CA ASN A 110 19.92 -24.98 27.05
C ASN A 110 18.79 -25.99 26.78
N SER A 111 17.95 -25.75 25.77
CA SER A 111 16.92 -26.72 25.38
C SER A 111 17.59 -28.03 24.96
N PRO A 112 17.31 -29.16 25.63
CA PRO A 112 17.87 -30.44 25.23
C PRO A 112 17.40 -30.75 23.80
N PRO A 113 18.29 -31.28 22.94
CA PRO A 113 17.91 -31.60 21.56
C PRO A 113 16.67 -32.50 21.56
N PRO A 114 15.72 -32.29 20.62
CA PRO A 114 14.46 -33.04 20.61
C PRO A 114 14.75 -34.53 20.58
N GLN A 115 14.45 -35.22 21.69
CA GLN A 115 14.67 -36.66 21.79
C GLN A 115 13.71 -37.32 20.79
N ARG A 116 14.25 -37.96 19.74
CA ARG A 116 13.47 -38.79 18.83
C ARG A 116 12.74 -39.83 19.69
N ARG A 117 11.43 -39.65 19.88
CA ARG A 117 10.57 -40.71 20.38
C ARG A 117 10.71 -41.86 19.40
N ARG A 118 11.47 -42.90 19.79
CA ARG A 118 11.42 -44.19 19.10
C ARG A 118 10.02 -44.72 19.33
N SER A 119 9.18 -44.60 18.31
CA SER A 119 7.93 -45.35 18.24
C SER A 119 8.27 -46.83 18.41
N ARG A 120 7.69 -47.47 19.41
CA ARG A 120 7.60 -48.93 19.50
C ARG A 120 6.41 -49.39 18.68
#